data_AF-A0A6G3UIF5-F1
#
_entry.id   AF-A0A6G3UIF5-F1
#
_cell.length_a   1.000
_cell.length_b   1.000
_cell.length_c   1.000
_cell.angle_alpha   90.00
_cell.angle_beta   90.00
_cell.angle_gamma   90.00
#
_symmetry.space_group_name_H-M   'P 1'
#
loop_
_entity.id
_entity.type
_entity.pdbx_description
1 polymer ?
#
loop_
_entity_poly.entity_id
_entity_poly.type
_entity_poly.pdbx_seq_one_letter_code
_entity_poly.pdbx_strand_id
1 'polypeptide(L)'
;PRAAGVRARLLAAREARPRPGRDDKVVAAWNGLAIAALAETGAYFDRPDLVERATEAADLLVRVHMGPVARLVRTSKDGRAGKHAGVLEDYGDVAEGFLALAGVTGEGAWLEFAGFLLDIVLQHFRGEGGQLYDTADDAEQLIRRPQDPTDSATPAGWTAAAGALLSYAAHTGSEPHRTAAEEALGVVKALGPRAPRFIGWGLAVAEALLDGPREVAVA
;
A
#
# COMPACT_ATOMS: atom_id res chain seq x y z
N PRO A 1 9.73 40.55 3.46
CA PRO A 1 8.72 41.57 3.87
C PRO A 1 7.52 41.72 2.89
N ARG A 2 7.74 42.04 1.61
CA ARG A 2 6.65 42.30 0.63
C ARG A 2 5.86 41.05 0.24
N ALA A 3 6.54 39.90 0.06
CA ALA A 3 5.90 38.62 -0.24
C ALA A 3 5.00 38.11 0.90
N ALA A 4 5.39 38.33 2.16
CA ALA A 4 4.59 37.96 3.32
C ALA A 4 3.26 38.73 3.37
N GLY A 5 3.30 40.05 3.11
CA GLY A 5 2.10 40.88 3.04
C GLY A 5 1.16 40.49 1.89
N VAL A 6 1.71 40.11 0.73
CA VAL A 6 0.93 39.58 -0.40
C VAL A 6 0.28 38.24 -0.02
N ARG A 7 1.02 37.31 0.59
CA ARG A 7 0.49 36.00 1.03
C ARG A 7 -0.65 36.16 2.03
N ALA A 8 -0.51 37.07 3.00
CA ALA A 8 -1.55 37.35 4.00
C ALA A 8 -2.83 37.92 3.36
N ARG A 9 -2.71 38.91 2.46
CA ARG A 9 -3.86 39.48 1.74
C ARG A 9 -4.56 38.45 0.86
N LEU A 10 -3.81 37.59 0.18
CA LEU A 10 -4.35 36.49 -0.62
C LEU A 10 -5.02 35.42 0.25
N LEU A 11 -4.48 35.12 1.43
CA LEU A 11 -5.08 34.19 2.38
C LEU A 11 -6.41 34.74 2.91
N ALA A 12 -6.44 35.99 3.38
CA ALA A 12 -7.67 36.64 3.86
C ALA A 12 -8.77 36.65 2.78
N ALA A 13 -8.42 36.93 1.52
CA ALA A 13 -9.36 36.88 0.40
C ALA A 13 -9.80 35.45 0.02
N ARG A 14 -9.02 34.41 0.36
CA ARG A 14 -9.41 33.00 0.19
C ARG A 14 -10.31 32.53 1.32
N GLU A 15 -10.08 32.99 2.55
CA GLU A 15 -10.87 32.64 3.73
C GLU A 15 -12.31 33.14 3.65
N ALA A 16 -12.56 34.23 2.91
CA ALA A 16 -13.91 34.73 2.65
C ALA A 16 -14.72 33.85 1.67
N ARG A 17 -14.09 32.87 0.99
CA ARG A 17 -14.80 31.96 0.07
C ARG A 17 -15.36 30.78 0.87
N PRO A 18 -16.56 30.29 0.53
CA PRO A 18 -17.02 28.99 1.03
C PRO A 18 -15.92 27.95 0.78
N ARG A 19 -15.47 27.27 1.84
CA ARG A 19 -14.49 26.20 1.69
C ARG A 19 -15.14 25.09 0.85
N PRO A 20 -14.43 24.50 -0.12
CA PRO A 20 -14.91 23.27 -0.75
C PRO A 20 -15.24 22.25 0.34
N GLY A 21 -16.28 21.45 0.13
CA GLY A 21 -16.54 20.31 1.01
C GLY A 21 -15.30 19.42 1.08
N ARG A 22 -14.91 19.00 2.28
CA ARG A 22 -13.83 18.03 2.45
C ARG A 22 -14.42 16.64 2.17
N ASP A 23 -13.78 15.86 1.32
CA ASP A 23 -14.07 14.43 1.29
C ASP A 23 -13.40 13.81 2.52
N ASP A 24 -14.20 13.54 3.56
CA ASP A 24 -13.75 12.94 4.83
C ASP A 24 -13.55 11.42 4.74
N LYS A 25 -13.57 10.87 3.52
CA LYS A 25 -13.40 9.46 3.28
C LYS A 25 -11.96 9.02 3.55
N VAL A 26 -11.82 7.95 4.31
CA VAL A 26 -10.57 7.21 4.49
C VAL A 26 -10.53 6.13 3.42
N VAL A 27 -9.47 6.10 2.60
CA VAL A 27 -9.23 5.09 1.57
C VAL A 27 -8.12 4.16 2.05
N ALA A 28 -8.33 2.84 2.02
CA ALA A 28 -7.41 1.87 2.60
C ALA A 28 -6.01 1.96 1.96
N ALA A 29 -5.92 1.86 0.64
CA ALA A 29 -4.67 1.99 -0.11
C ALA A 29 -3.84 3.22 0.29
N TRP A 30 -4.46 4.40 0.25
CA TRP A 30 -3.76 5.66 0.57
C TRP A 30 -3.31 5.76 2.02
N ASN A 31 -4.03 5.12 2.95
CA ASN A 31 -3.61 5.06 4.34
C ASN A 31 -2.48 4.07 4.54
N GLY A 32 -2.43 2.97 3.77
CA GLY A 32 -1.27 2.07 3.72
C GLY A 32 0.02 2.81 3.34
N LEU A 33 0.00 3.56 2.24
CA LEU A 33 1.12 4.41 1.83
C LEU A 33 1.48 5.48 2.88
N ALA A 34 0.48 6.08 3.53
CA ALA A 34 0.71 7.06 4.57
C ALA A 34 1.36 6.43 5.83
N ILE A 35 0.94 5.22 6.22
CA ILE A 35 1.52 4.48 7.34
C ILE A 35 2.99 4.19 7.06
N ALA A 36 3.33 3.65 5.87
CA ALA A 36 4.71 3.38 5.49
C ALA A 36 5.57 4.65 5.58
N ALA A 37 5.13 5.73 4.94
CA ALA A 37 5.85 7.01 4.95
C ALA A 37 6.02 7.58 6.37
N LEU A 38 5.00 7.53 7.22
CA LEU A 38 5.07 8.02 8.60
C LEU A 38 6.00 7.17 9.47
N ALA A 39 5.94 5.84 9.35
CA ALA A 39 6.79 4.93 10.10
C ALA A 39 8.27 5.13 9.75
N GLU A 40 8.60 5.09 8.45
CA GLU A 40 9.97 5.24 7.96
C GLU A 40 10.55 6.63 8.26
N THR A 41 9.77 7.69 8.00
CA THR A 41 10.17 9.06 8.32
C THR A 41 10.36 9.22 9.82
N GLY A 42 9.46 8.63 10.62
CA GLY A 42 9.53 8.62 12.07
C GLY A 42 10.82 7.99 12.58
N ALA A 43 11.17 6.82 12.05
CA ALA A 43 12.42 6.13 12.40
C ALA A 43 13.67 6.90 11.92
N TYR A 44 13.68 7.35 10.68
CA TYR A 44 14.87 7.97 10.07
C TYR A 44 15.23 9.33 10.68
N PHE A 45 14.24 10.09 11.15
CA PHE A 45 14.44 11.43 11.71
C PHE A 45 14.27 11.51 13.23
N ASP A 46 14.24 10.37 13.94
CA ASP A 46 14.03 10.31 15.40
C ASP A 46 12.75 11.05 15.85
N ARG A 47 11.64 10.81 15.12
CA ARG A 47 10.33 11.42 15.35
C ARG A 47 9.32 10.39 15.83
N PRO A 48 9.33 10.02 17.13
CA PRO A 48 8.43 9.00 17.67
C PRO A 48 6.95 9.39 17.56
N ASP A 49 6.65 10.68 17.50
CA ASP A 49 5.28 11.16 17.27
C ASP A 49 4.75 10.78 15.88
N LEU A 50 5.61 10.65 14.86
CA LEU A 50 5.19 10.17 13.53
C LEU A 50 4.94 8.67 13.52
N VAL A 51 5.77 7.89 14.22
CA VAL A 51 5.56 6.44 14.40
C VAL A 51 4.23 6.21 15.14
N GLU A 52 3.95 6.97 16.19
CA GLU A 52 2.66 6.92 16.90
C GLU A 52 1.47 7.21 15.97
N ARG A 53 1.57 8.21 15.08
CA ARG A 53 0.51 8.48 14.08
C ARG A 53 0.37 7.34 13.06
N ALA A 54 1.48 6.70 12.68
CA ALA A 54 1.45 5.53 11.81
C ALA A 54 0.72 4.36 12.48
N THR A 55 1.02 4.09 13.76
CA THR A 55 0.33 3.07 14.56
C THR A 55 -1.16 3.37 14.69
N GLU A 56 -1.55 4.61 15.00
CA GLU A 56 -2.97 4.99 15.08
C GLU A 56 -3.73 4.81 13.76
N ALA A 57 -3.08 5.12 12.63
CA ALA A 57 -3.65 4.90 11.31
C ALA A 57 -3.77 3.41 10.98
N ALA A 58 -2.77 2.60 11.34
CA ALA A 58 -2.80 1.16 11.16
C ALA A 58 -3.91 0.51 12.01
N ASP A 59 -4.04 0.90 13.28
CA ASP A 59 -5.13 0.48 14.17
C ASP A 59 -6.51 0.84 13.59
N LEU A 60 -6.65 2.01 12.97
CA LEU A 60 -7.89 2.39 12.30
C LEU A 60 -8.22 1.44 11.16
N LEU A 61 -7.23 1.07 10.33
CA LEU A 61 -7.42 0.13 9.23
C LEU A 61 -7.81 -1.25 9.75
N VAL A 62 -7.12 -1.78 10.77
CA VAL A 62 -7.48 -3.07 11.39
C VAL A 62 -8.89 -3.02 11.98
N ARG A 63 -9.25 -1.96 12.70
CA ARG A 63 -10.55 -1.87 13.39
C ARG A 63 -11.73 -1.64 12.45
N VAL A 64 -11.54 -0.86 11.39
CA VAL A 64 -12.67 -0.35 10.57
C VAL A 64 -12.66 -0.93 9.16
N HIS A 65 -11.48 -1.13 8.57
CA HIS A 65 -11.36 -1.59 7.19
C HIS A 65 -11.21 -3.10 7.06
N MET A 66 -10.54 -3.73 8.02
CA MET A 66 -10.33 -5.17 8.05
C MET A 66 -11.58 -5.85 8.63
N GLY A 67 -12.38 -6.45 7.74
CA GLY A 67 -13.53 -7.23 8.13
C GLY A 67 -13.14 -8.58 8.75
N PRO A 68 -14.14 -9.42 9.06
CA PRO A 68 -13.89 -10.82 9.42
C PRO A 68 -13.00 -11.48 8.35
N VAL A 69 -12.09 -12.35 8.77
CA VAL A 69 -11.13 -13.07 7.90
C VAL A 69 -10.29 -12.17 6.98
N ALA A 70 -9.87 -10.99 7.46
CA ALA A 70 -8.91 -10.11 6.78
C ALA A 70 -9.38 -9.51 5.44
N ARG A 71 -10.68 -9.55 5.12
CA ARG A 71 -11.21 -8.94 3.90
C ARG A 71 -11.34 -7.43 4.07
N LEU A 72 -10.62 -6.67 3.26
CA LEU A 72 -10.65 -5.21 3.32
C LEU A 72 -11.91 -4.64 2.69
N VAL A 73 -12.40 -3.53 3.25
CA VAL A 73 -13.24 -2.57 2.52
C VAL A 73 -12.38 -1.41 2.02
N ARG A 74 -12.67 -0.95 0.80
CA ARG A 74 -11.86 0.10 0.15
C ARG A 74 -11.92 1.42 0.90
N THR A 75 -13.06 1.74 1.48
CA THR A 75 -13.31 3.08 2.02
C THR A 75 -14.06 3.02 3.33
N SER A 76 -13.82 3.97 4.23
CA SER A 76 -14.68 4.25 5.38
C SER A 76 -14.95 5.75 5.51
N LYS A 77 -15.98 6.12 6.25
CA LYS A 77 -16.29 7.51 6.58
C LYS A 77 -16.95 7.57 7.95
N ASP A 78 -16.57 8.57 8.76
CA ASP A 78 -17.11 8.79 10.11
C ASP A 78 -17.00 7.53 10.99
N GLY A 79 -15.87 6.80 10.87
CA GLY A 79 -15.61 5.57 11.61
C GLY A 79 -16.42 4.35 11.16
N ARG A 80 -17.11 4.43 10.02
CA ARG A 80 -17.95 3.35 9.48
C ARG A 80 -17.40 2.83 8.16
N ALA A 81 -17.22 1.51 8.09
CA ALA A 81 -16.90 0.79 6.87
C ALA A 81 -17.89 1.11 5.74
N GLY A 82 -17.35 1.35 4.54
CA GLY A 82 -18.13 1.44 3.31
C GLY A 82 -18.60 0.06 2.83
N LYS A 83 -19.37 0.05 1.75
CA LYS A 83 -19.95 -1.19 1.18
C LYS A 83 -19.08 -1.87 0.13
N HIS A 84 -18.07 -1.17 -0.38
CA HIS A 84 -17.25 -1.66 -1.48
C HIS A 84 -16.08 -2.46 -0.93
N ALA A 85 -15.93 -3.69 -1.42
CA ALA A 85 -14.78 -4.52 -1.15
C ALA A 85 -13.48 -3.83 -1.60
N GLY A 86 -12.39 -4.13 -0.92
CA GLY A 86 -11.05 -3.72 -1.30
C GLY A 86 -10.66 -4.35 -2.64
N VAL A 87 -9.90 -3.60 -3.42
CA VAL A 87 -9.25 -4.05 -4.65
C VAL A 87 -7.78 -4.35 -4.38
N LEU A 88 -7.07 -4.93 -5.33
CA LEU A 88 -5.68 -5.35 -5.17
C LEU A 88 -4.76 -4.27 -4.59
N GLU A 89 -4.91 -3.03 -5.05
CA GLU A 89 -4.22 -1.84 -4.53
C GLU A 89 -4.40 -1.69 -3.00
N ASP A 90 -5.62 -1.88 -2.50
CA ASP A 90 -5.89 -1.77 -1.06
C ASP A 90 -5.15 -2.85 -0.26
N TYR A 91 -5.00 -4.06 -0.80
CA TYR A 91 -4.27 -5.13 -0.11
C TYR A 91 -2.76 -4.91 -0.17
N GLY A 92 -2.23 -4.53 -1.33
CA GLY A 92 -0.79 -4.29 -1.52
C GLY A 92 -0.29 -3.15 -0.65
N ASP A 93 -0.91 -1.97 -0.76
CA ASP A 93 -0.44 -0.76 -0.06
C ASP A 93 -0.63 -0.87 1.46
N VAL A 94 -1.70 -1.52 1.94
CA VAL A 94 -1.91 -1.73 3.38
C VAL A 94 -0.92 -2.75 3.94
N ALA A 95 -0.65 -3.83 3.21
CA ALA A 95 0.39 -4.78 3.59
C ALA A 95 1.76 -4.11 3.64
N GLU A 96 2.11 -3.26 2.67
CA GLU A 96 3.34 -2.46 2.69
C GLU A 96 3.42 -1.56 3.93
N GLY A 97 2.34 -0.83 4.24
CA GLY A 97 2.27 -0.02 5.46
C GLY A 97 2.49 -0.82 6.74
N PHE A 98 1.86 -1.99 6.86
CA PHE A 98 2.05 -2.87 8.01
C PHE A 98 3.46 -3.46 8.09
N LEU A 99 4.08 -3.81 6.96
CA LEU A 99 5.46 -4.29 6.92
C LEU A 99 6.46 -3.22 7.35
N ALA A 100 6.31 -2.00 6.85
CA ALA A 100 7.13 -0.86 7.25
C ALA A 100 6.98 -0.58 8.75
N LEU A 101 5.75 -0.59 9.27
CA LEU A 101 5.50 -0.40 10.69
C LEU A 101 6.11 -1.53 11.53
N ALA A 102 5.98 -2.79 11.11
CA ALA A 102 6.60 -3.95 11.77
C ALA A 102 8.13 -3.80 11.82
N GLY A 103 8.76 -3.37 10.72
CA GLY A 103 10.21 -3.15 10.66
C GLY A 103 10.70 -2.04 11.58
N VAL A 104 9.88 -1.00 11.79
CA VAL A 104 10.22 0.14 12.65
C VAL A 104 9.95 -0.14 14.13
N THR A 105 8.82 -0.75 14.46
CA THR A 105 8.41 -0.97 15.87
C THR A 105 8.90 -2.30 16.44
N GLY A 106 9.20 -3.28 15.59
CA GLY A 106 9.50 -4.65 15.99
C GLY A 106 8.27 -5.43 16.48
N GLU A 107 7.06 -4.89 16.34
CA GLU A 107 5.82 -5.54 16.78
C GLU A 107 5.35 -6.56 15.73
N GLY A 108 5.45 -7.86 16.08
CA GLY A 108 5.12 -8.96 15.18
C GLY A 108 3.65 -9.01 14.72
N ALA A 109 2.72 -8.38 15.44
CA ALA A 109 1.31 -8.32 15.06
C ALA A 109 1.11 -7.66 13.68
N TRP A 110 1.88 -6.63 13.36
CA TRP A 110 1.79 -5.96 12.04
C TRP A 110 2.26 -6.88 10.91
N LEU A 111 3.30 -7.68 11.17
CA LEU A 111 3.77 -8.68 10.22
C LEU A 111 2.70 -9.76 9.99
N GLU A 112 2.02 -10.23 11.05
CA GLU A 112 0.91 -11.18 10.93
C GLU A 112 -0.25 -10.62 10.12
N PHE A 113 -0.66 -9.37 10.37
CA PHE A 113 -1.73 -8.72 9.60
C PHE A 113 -1.36 -8.56 8.12
N ALA A 114 -0.12 -8.18 7.81
CA ALA A 114 0.36 -8.13 6.44
C ALA A 114 0.27 -9.51 5.78
N GLY A 115 0.69 -10.58 6.47
CA GLY A 115 0.58 -11.96 6.00
C GLY A 115 -0.85 -12.34 5.64
N PHE A 116 -1.84 -12.05 6.50
CA PHE A 116 -3.25 -12.34 6.19
C PHE A 116 -3.75 -11.62 4.93
N LEU A 117 -3.34 -10.37 4.72
CA LEU A 117 -3.70 -9.62 3.51
C LEU A 117 -3.07 -10.22 2.25
N LEU A 118 -1.81 -10.65 2.34
CA LEU A 118 -1.08 -11.24 1.23
C LEU A 118 -1.57 -12.65 0.89
N ASP A 119 -1.99 -13.44 1.88
CA ASP A 119 -2.65 -14.72 1.64
C ASP A 119 -3.96 -14.52 0.84
N ILE A 120 -4.72 -13.46 1.15
CA ILE A 120 -5.91 -13.08 0.36
C ILE A 120 -5.52 -12.67 -1.06
N VAL A 121 -4.41 -11.97 -1.26
CA VAL A 121 -3.88 -11.65 -2.61
C VAL A 121 -3.61 -12.94 -3.39
N LEU A 122 -2.90 -13.89 -2.78
CA LEU A 122 -2.56 -15.17 -3.42
C LEU A 122 -3.81 -16.00 -3.74
N GLN A 123 -4.81 -15.98 -2.85
CA GLN A 123 -6.02 -16.78 -3.00
C GLN A 123 -6.99 -16.20 -4.04
N HIS A 124 -7.21 -14.89 -4.02
CA HIS A 124 -8.34 -14.28 -4.73
C HIS A 124 -7.95 -13.38 -5.89
N PHE A 125 -6.70 -12.88 -5.92
CA PHE A 125 -6.25 -11.90 -6.91
C PHE A 125 -5.23 -12.46 -7.89
N ARG A 126 -4.64 -13.63 -7.63
CA ARG A 126 -3.65 -14.28 -8.51
C ARG A 126 -4.32 -15.26 -9.49
N GLY A 127 -3.88 -15.22 -10.75
CA GLY A 127 -4.19 -16.21 -11.79
C GLY A 127 -3.17 -17.34 -11.85
N GLU A 128 -3.49 -18.40 -12.58
CA GLU A 128 -2.64 -19.60 -12.70
C GLU A 128 -1.24 -19.32 -13.28
N GLY A 129 -1.09 -18.27 -14.09
CA GLY A 129 0.20 -17.88 -14.70
C GLY A 129 0.90 -16.73 -13.98
N GLY A 130 0.56 -16.46 -12.71
CA GLY A 130 1.15 -15.39 -11.92
C GLY A 130 0.64 -13.98 -12.23
N GLN A 131 -0.39 -13.86 -13.09
CA GLN A 131 -1.04 -12.57 -13.33
C GLN A 131 -1.78 -12.13 -12.08
N LEU A 132 -1.80 -10.83 -11.83
CA LEU A 132 -2.63 -10.25 -10.79
C LEU A 132 -3.82 -9.53 -11.42
N TYR A 133 -4.96 -9.54 -10.73
CA TYR A 133 -6.19 -8.88 -11.15
C TYR A 133 -6.55 -7.80 -10.14
N ASP A 134 -7.17 -6.70 -10.58
CA ASP A 134 -7.49 -5.61 -9.67
C ASP A 134 -8.67 -5.96 -8.73
N THR A 135 -9.58 -6.82 -9.18
CA THR A 135 -10.75 -7.25 -8.40
C THR A 135 -10.61 -8.70 -8.00
N ALA A 136 -11.06 -9.09 -6.81
CA ALA A 136 -11.09 -10.48 -6.36
C ALA A 136 -11.96 -11.36 -7.29
N ASP A 137 -11.70 -12.67 -7.30
CA ASP A 137 -12.46 -13.65 -8.09
C ASP A 137 -13.87 -13.93 -7.54
N ASP A 138 -14.08 -13.69 -6.26
CA ASP A 138 -15.33 -13.81 -5.52
C ASP A 138 -16.08 -12.47 -5.37
N ALA A 139 -15.59 -11.41 -6.03
CA ALA A 139 -16.30 -10.14 -6.14
C ALA A 139 -17.46 -10.21 -7.15
N GLU A 140 -18.12 -9.07 -7.40
CA GLU A 140 -19.14 -8.98 -8.44
C GLU A 140 -18.61 -9.55 -9.77
N GLN A 141 -19.37 -10.47 -10.37
CA GLN A 141 -18.94 -11.12 -11.60
C GLN A 141 -18.89 -10.12 -12.75
N LEU A 142 -17.68 -9.79 -13.17
CA LEU A 142 -17.40 -8.96 -14.34
C LEU A 142 -17.22 -9.82 -15.59
N ILE A 143 -17.57 -9.30 -16.77
CA ILE A 143 -17.32 -9.96 -18.06
C ILE A 143 -15.82 -10.25 -18.25
N ARG A 144 -14.97 -9.33 -17.78
CA ARG A 144 -13.52 -9.50 -17.69
C ARG A 144 -13.04 -8.80 -16.43
N ARG A 145 -12.24 -9.50 -15.62
CA ARG A 145 -11.56 -8.88 -14.49
C ARG A 145 -10.46 -7.94 -15.01
N PRO A 146 -10.45 -6.66 -14.57
CA PRO A 146 -9.41 -5.72 -14.97
C PRO A 146 -8.05 -6.15 -14.42
N GLN A 147 -7.02 -5.74 -15.17
CA GLN A 147 -5.61 -5.96 -14.87
C GLN A 147 -4.87 -4.74 -15.40
N ASP A 148 -4.78 -3.68 -14.60
CA ASP A 148 -3.98 -2.50 -14.96
C ASP A 148 -2.65 -2.52 -14.22
N PRO A 149 -1.53 -2.88 -14.89
CA PRO A 149 -0.22 -2.87 -14.28
C PRO A 149 0.46 -1.49 -14.30
N THR A 150 -0.24 -0.43 -14.71
CA THR A 150 0.38 0.88 -14.91
C THR A 150 0.32 1.77 -13.67
N ASP A 151 1.49 2.13 -13.16
CA ASP A 151 1.64 3.06 -12.04
C ASP A 151 1.18 4.47 -12.46
N SER A 152 0.69 5.23 -11.48
CA SER A 152 0.27 6.61 -11.63
C SER A 152 0.87 7.46 -10.49
N ALA A 153 0.08 8.36 -9.90
CA ALA A 153 0.48 9.09 -8.69
C ALA A 153 0.74 8.14 -7.49
N THR A 154 0.18 6.94 -7.54
CA THR A 154 0.36 5.82 -6.61
C THR A 154 0.77 4.57 -7.40
N PRO A 155 1.36 3.55 -6.75
CA PRO A 155 1.58 2.26 -7.40
C PRO A 155 0.27 1.67 -7.94
N ALA A 156 0.35 0.95 -9.04
CA ALA A 156 -0.72 0.06 -9.46
C ALA A 156 -0.93 -1.04 -8.43
N GLY A 157 -2.14 -1.59 -8.32
CA GLY A 157 -2.38 -2.73 -7.42
C GLY A 157 -1.43 -3.90 -7.69
N TRP A 158 -1.08 -4.12 -8.97
CA TRP A 158 -0.11 -5.13 -9.36
C TRP A 158 1.27 -4.89 -8.73
N THR A 159 1.81 -3.68 -8.84
CA THR A 159 3.17 -3.36 -8.36
C THR A 159 3.21 -3.26 -6.83
N ALA A 160 2.17 -2.69 -6.22
CA ALA A 160 1.99 -2.68 -4.77
C ALA A 160 1.99 -4.10 -4.18
N ALA A 161 1.18 -5.00 -4.74
CA ALA A 161 1.13 -6.38 -4.30
C ALA A 161 2.46 -7.11 -4.52
N ALA A 162 3.11 -6.93 -5.67
CA ALA A 162 4.42 -7.55 -5.93
C ALA A 162 5.49 -7.08 -4.93
N GLY A 163 5.51 -5.79 -4.60
CA GLY A 163 6.41 -5.22 -3.60
C GLY A 163 6.15 -5.77 -2.19
N ALA A 164 4.89 -5.75 -1.75
CA ALA A 164 4.52 -6.27 -0.44
C ALA A 164 4.78 -7.78 -0.29
N LEU A 165 4.51 -8.58 -1.33
CA LEU A 165 4.85 -10.01 -1.37
C LEU A 165 6.36 -10.24 -1.21
N LEU A 166 7.19 -9.46 -1.93
CA LEU A 166 8.64 -9.57 -1.86
C LEU A 166 9.18 -9.18 -0.48
N SER A 167 8.72 -8.05 0.06
CA SER A 167 9.10 -7.57 1.39
C SER A 167 8.69 -8.56 2.48
N TYR A 168 7.47 -9.08 2.43
CA TYR A 168 7.02 -10.10 3.39
C TYR A 168 7.87 -11.37 3.34
N ALA A 169 8.21 -11.84 2.13
CA ALA A 169 9.11 -12.97 1.97
C ALA A 169 10.50 -12.70 2.54
N ALA A 170 11.03 -11.48 2.41
CA ALA A 170 12.30 -11.08 3.01
C ALA A 170 12.26 -11.09 4.56
N HIS A 171 11.13 -10.68 5.15
CA HIS A 171 10.96 -10.71 6.61
C HIS A 171 10.76 -12.12 7.18
N THR A 172 10.14 -13.02 6.42
CA THR A 172 9.65 -14.32 6.94
C THR A 172 10.37 -15.54 6.39
N GLY A 173 11.12 -15.40 5.30
CA GLY A 173 11.66 -16.53 4.54
C GLY A 173 10.59 -17.31 3.75
N SER A 174 9.39 -16.74 3.56
CA SER A 174 8.29 -17.44 2.91
C SER A 174 8.49 -17.61 1.40
N GLU A 175 8.83 -18.82 0.97
CA GLU A 175 9.01 -19.18 -0.45
C GLU A 175 7.77 -18.97 -1.34
N PRO A 176 6.53 -19.32 -0.92
CA PRO A 176 5.34 -19.08 -1.75
C PRO A 176 5.13 -17.60 -2.11
N HIS A 177 5.31 -16.72 -1.13
CA HIS A 177 5.22 -15.27 -1.30
C HIS A 177 6.35 -14.73 -2.21
N ARG A 178 7.57 -15.25 -2.06
CA ARG A 178 8.69 -14.92 -2.94
C ARG A 178 8.41 -15.29 -4.39
N THR A 179 8.02 -16.55 -4.63
CA THR A 179 7.69 -17.04 -5.98
C THR A 179 6.58 -16.19 -6.61
N ALA A 180 5.53 -15.88 -5.86
CA ALA A 180 4.45 -15.04 -6.36
C ALA A 180 4.90 -13.62 -6.72
N ALA A 181 5.81 -13.02 -5.93
CA ALA A 181 6.40 -11.72 -6.27
C ALA A 181 7.22 -11.78 -7.57
N GLU A 182 8.07 -12.79 -7.71
CA GLU A 182 8.93 -12.99 -8.89
C GLU A 182 8.10 -13.17 -10.18
N GLU A 183 7.02 -13.95 -10.11
CA GLU A 183 6.08 -14.12 -11.22
C GLU A 183 5.35 -12.82 -11.56
N ALA A 184 4.83 -12.10 -10.56
CA ALA A 184 4.15 -10.82 -10.76
C ALA A 184 5.08 -9.79 -11.41
N LEU A 185 6.36 -9.77 -11.06
CA LEU A 185 7.38 -8.90 -11.67
C LEU A 185 7.70 -9.25 -13.13
N GLY A 186 7.18 -10.36 -13.67
CA GLY A 186 7.22 -10.66 -15.10
C GLY A 186 6.69 -9.51 -15.97
N VAL A 187 5.75 -8.71 -15.46
CA VAL A 187 5.20 -7.55 -16.16
C VAL A 187 6.25 -6.45 -16.43
N VAL A 188 7.25 -6.33 -15.55
CA VAL A 188 8.34 -5.34 -15.68
C VAL A 188 9.20 -5.65 -16.91
N LYS A 189 9.41 -6.93 -17.24
CA LYS A 189 10.13 -7.33 -18.46
C LYS A 189 9.41 -6.86 -19.73
N ALA A 190 8.08 -6.84 -19.70
CA ALA A 190 7.27 -6.42 -20.83
C ALA A 190 7.14 -4.89 -20.95
N LEU A 191 6.94 -4.19 -19.81
CA LEU A 191 6.65 -2.75 -19.81
C LEU A 191 7.89 -1.88 -19.63
N GLY A 192 8.91 -2.33 -18.89
CA GLY A 192 10.12 -1.55 -18.59
C GLY A 192 10.80 -0.95 -19.83
N PRO A 193 11.03 -1.72 -20.92
CA PRO A 193 11.64 -1.19 -22.14
C PRO A 193 10.75 -0.22 -22.95
N ARG A 194 9.43 -0.23 -22.75
CA ARG A 194 8.46 0.47 -23.62
C ARG A 194 7.81 1.67 -22.94
N ALA A 195 7.55 1.55 -21.64
CA ALA A 195 6.74 2.45 -20.85
C ALA A 195 7.31 2.60 -19.41
N PRO A 196 8.61 2.87 -19.21
CA PRO A 196 9.23 2.89 -17.88
C PRO A 196 8.60 3.90 -16.92
N ARG A 197 8.02 5.00 -17.45
CA ARG A 197 7.30 6.02 -16.68
C ARG A 197 6.01 5.52 -16.01
N PHE A 198 5.47 4.40 -16.48
CA PHE A 198 4.23 3.79 -16.00
C PHE A 198 4.48 2.50 -15.22
N ILE A 199 5.73 2.22 -14.83
CA ILE A 199 6.09 1.03 -14.06
C ILE A 199 7.24 1.33 -13.10
N GLY A 200 7.26 2.57 -12.57
CA GLY A 200 8.35 3.06 -11.71
C GLY A 200 8.47 2.26 -10.41
N TRP A 201 7.35 1.94 -9.76
CA TRP A 201 7.33 1.10 -8.57
C TRP A 201 7.69 -0.33 -8.92
N GLY A 202 7.16 -0.85 -10.03
CA GLY A 202 7.54 -2.18 -10.51
C GLY A 202 9.05 -2.32 -10.78
N LEU A 203 9.68 -1.28 -11.35
CA LEU A 203 11.13 -1.24 -11.55
C LEU A 203 11.90 -1.18 -10.23
N ALA A 204 11.44 -0.40 -9.25
CA ALA A 204 12.05 -0.33 -7.93
C ALA A 204 11.98 -1.69 -7.20
N VAL A 205 10.83 -2.38 -7.28
CA VAL A 205 10.69 -3.72 -6.70
C VAL A 205 11.57 -4.74 -7.44
N ALA A 206 11.67 -4.65 -8.77
CA ALA A 206 12.58 -5.50 -9.54
C ALA A 206 14.06 -5.27 -9.18
N GLU A 207 14.46 -4.03 -8.90
CA GLU A 207 15.79 -3.70 -8.39
C GLU A 207 16.02 -4.34 -7.00
N ALA A 208 15.05 -4.21 -6.09
CA ALA A 208 15.11 -4.82 -4.76
C ALA A 208 15.22 -6.35 -4.83
N LEU A 209 14.51 -7.01 -5.76
CA LEU A 209 14.63 -8.45 -5.98
C LEU A 209 16.04 -8.86 -6.40
N LEU A 210 16.71 -8.04 -7.23
CA LEU A 210 18.07 -8.31 -7.72
C LEU A 210 19.14 -8.03 -6.66
N ASP A 211 18.95 -7.02 -5.81
CA ASP A 211 19.87 -6.71 -4.70
C ASP A 211 19.76 -7.79 -3.61
N GLY A 212 18.55 -8.30 -3.36
CA GLY A 212 18.25 -9.28 -2.34
C GLY A 212 18.23 -8.69 -0.92
N PRO A 213 17.70 -9.42 0.08
CA PRO A 213 17.71 -8.96 1.45
C PRO A 213 19.14 -8.94 2.02
N ARG A 214 19.47 -7.90 2.80
CA ARG A 214 20.71 -7.89 3.58
C ARG A 214 20.53 -8.67 4.86
N GLU A 215 21.17 -9.84 4.93
CA GLU A 215 21.19 -10.66 6.13
C GLU A 215 22.37 -10.27 7.02
N VAL A 216 22.10 -9.71 8.20
CA VAL A 216 23.10 -9.36 9.20
C VAL A 216 22.98 -10.28 10.39
N ALA A 217 23.95 -11.18 10.58
CA ALA A 217 24.01 -12.03 11.77
C ALA A 217 24.58 -11.22 12.95
N VAL A 218 23.80 -11.06 14.01
CA VAL A 218 24.23 -10.45 15.28
C VAL A 218 24.59 -11.58 16.25
N ALA A 219 25.84 -11.59 16.72
CA ALA A 219 26.39 -12.56 17.66
C ALA A 219 26.22 -12.14 19.12
#